data_AF-A0A818J229-F1
#
_entry.id   AF-A0A818J229-F1
#
_cell.length_a   1.000
_cell.length_b   1.000
_cell.length_c   1.000
_cell.angle_alpha   90.00
_cell.angle_beta   90.00
_cell.angle_gamma   90.00
#
_symmetry.space_group_name_H-M   'P 1'
#
loop_
_entity.id
_entity.type
_entity.pdbx_description
1 polymer ?
#
loop_
_entity_poly.entity_id
_entity_poly.type
_entity_poly.pdbx_seq_one_letter_code
_entity_poly.pdbx_strand_id
1 'polypeptide(L)'
;SSDLTRTDRTLQPHTIDAFWLERNLSKIYSNVTDAKIKAEEVLDILKTASNNHELENKLIILLGFEQFEFIKTLRMYRQMILYCTLLARAQNTLEKAEIEE
;
A
#
# COMPACT_ATOMS: atom_id res chain seq x y z
N SER A 1 24.04 -20.23 17.52
CA SER A 1 24.06 -20.58 16.09
C SER A 1 22.66 -20.40 15.55
N SER A 2 22.32 -19.20 15.09
CA SER A 2 22.54 -18.72 13.71
C SER A 2 21.66 -19.50 12.72
N ASP A 3 20.36 -19.26 12.81
CA ASP A 3 19.46 -19.52 11.67
C ASP A 3 18.41 -18.41 11.60
N LEU A 4 18.92 -17.17 11.50
CA LEU A 4 18.16 -16.02 11.03
C LEU A 4 18.17 -16.06 9.50
N THR A 5 17.63 -17.11 8.91
CA THR A 5 17.27 -17.10 7.50
C THR A 5 16.20 -16.03 7.34
N ARG A 6 16.61 -14.86 6.86
CA ARG A 6 15.75 -13.80 6.35
C ARG A 6 14.83 -14.46 5.32
N THR A 7 13.67 -14.92 5.78
CA THR A 7 12.56 -15.24 4.90
C THR A 7 12.30 -13.96 4.11
N ASP A 8 12.60 -13.99 2.83
CA ASP A 8 12.07 -13.06 1.86
C ASP A 8 10.55 -13.11 2.04
N ARG A 9 10.00 -12.18 2.84
CA ARG A 9 8.60 -12.22 3.27
C ARG A 9 7.76 -11.88 2.05
N THR A 10 7.44 -12.92 1.30
CA THR A 10 6.52 -12.85 0.17
C THR A 10 5.22 -12.24 0.70
N LEU A 11 4.82 -11.10 0.13
CA LEU A 11 3.58 -10.43 0.52
C LEU A 11 2.40 -11.35 0.21
N GLN A 12 1.57 -11.62 1.21
CA GLN A 12 0.42 -12.52 1.06
C GLN A 12 -0.87 -11.70 0.88
N PRO A 13 -1.75 -12.05 -0.08
CA PRO A 13 -2.95 -11.27 -0.38
C PRO A 13 -3.84 -11.00 0.84
N HIS A 14 -4.02 -11.98 1.71
CA HIS A 14 -4.89 -11.88 2.89
C HIS A 14 -4.37 -10.88 3.95
N THR A 15 -3.10 -10.46 3.86
CA THR A 15 -2.53 -9.46 4.78
C THR A 15 -2.85 -8.03 4.36
N ILE A 16 -3.40 -7.84 3.15
CA ILE A 16 -3.71 -6.52 2.57
C ILE A 16 -5.18 -6.23 2.83
N ASP A 17 -5.44 -5.47 3.90
CA ASP A 17 -6.75 -4.91 4.23
C ASP A 17 -6.91 -3.47 3.71
N ALA A 18 -8.06 -2.85 3.96
CA ALA A 18 -8.40 -1.52 3.49
C ALA A 18 -7.44 -0.40 3.98
N PHE A 19 -6.71 -0.66 5.07
CA PHE A 19 -5.82 0.30 5.73
C PHE A 19 -4.34 -0.10 5.62
N TRP A 20 -4.01 -1.12 4.81
CA TRP A 20 -2.64 -1.62 4.70
C TRP A 20 -1.65 -0.55 4.22
N LEU A 21 -2.04 0.27 3.23
CA LEU A 21 -1.21 1.38 2.75
C LEU A 21 -1.00 2.43 3.84
N GLU A 22 -2.08 2.87 4.49
CA GLU A 22 -2.03 3.84 5.58
C GLU A 22 -1.11 3.36 6.72
N ARG A 23 -1.26 2.11 7.19
CA ARG A 23 -0.41 1.54 8.26
C ARG A 23 1.07 1.49 7.89
N ASN A 24 1.41 1.28 6.62
CA ASN A 24 2.81 1.32 6.19
C ASN A 24 3.32 2.75 6.12
N LEU A 25 2.49 3.69 5.68
CA LEU A 25 2.82 5.11 5.62
C LEU A 25 2.88 5.76 7.00
N SER A 26 2.11 5.33 7.98
CA SER A 26 2.19 5.81 9.38
C SER A 26 3.51 5.48 10.07
N LYS A 27 4.31 4.56 9.51
CA LYS A 27 5.69 4.29 9.99
C LYS A 27 6.67 5.35 9.50
N ILE A 28 6.30 6.09 8.45
CA ILE A 28 7.12 7.08 7.75
C ILE A 28 6.68 8.49 8.16
N TYR A 29 5.37 8.72 8.18
CA TYR A 29 4.76 10.00 8.53
C TYR A 29 4.19 9.96 9.94
N SER A 30 4.64 10.87 10.80
CA SER A 30 4.19 10.99 12.19
C SER A 30 2.78 11.55 12.34
N ASN A 31 2.26 12.23 11.32
CA ASN A 31 0.89 12.75 11.28
C ASN A 31 -0.04 11.75 10.58
N VAL A 32 -1.10 11.34 11.29
CA VAL A 32 -2.12 10.40 10.80
C VAL A 32 -2.80 10.91 9.53
N THR A 33 -3.10 12.21 9.47
CA THR A 33 -3.76 12.81 8.30
C THR A 33 -2.87 12.73 7.07
N ASP A 34 -1.57 12.97 7.22
CA ASP A 34 -0.61 12.92 6.11
C ASP A 34 -0.46 11.48 5.60
N ALA A 35 -0.38 10.49 6.51
CA ALA A 35 -0.32 9.08 6.13
C ALA A 35 -1.56 8.64 5.32
N LYS A 36 -2.75 9.10 5.73
CA LYS A 36 -4.00 8.81 5.03
C LYS A 36 -4.04 9.45 3.65
N ILE A 37 -3.69 10.73 3.53
CA ILE A 37 -3.64 11.42 2.22
C ILE A 37 -2.65 10.70 1.28
N LYS A 38 -1.45 10.38 1.78
CA LYS A 38 -0.44 9.66 1.02
C LYS A 38 -0.92 8.28 0.59
N ALA A 39 -1.73 7.59 1.41
CA ALA A 39 -2.28 6.29 1.06
C ALA A 39 -3.21 6.37 -0.14
N GLU A 40 -4.06 7.41 -0.21
CA GLU A 40 -4.92 7.67 -1.38
C GLU A 40 -4.10 8.00 -2.62
N GLU A 41 -3.10 8.87 -2.50
CA GLU A 41 -2.22 9.24 -3.61
C GLU A 41 -1.42 8.03 -4.15
N VAL A 42 -0.91 7.17 -3.27
CA VAL A 42 -0.24 5.91 -3.65
C VAL A 42 -1.21 4.99 -4.38
N LEU A 43 -2.44 4.82 -3.87
CA LEU A 43 -3.44 3.96 -4.51
C LEU A 43 -3.80 4.46 -5.91
N ASP A 44 -3.91 5.78 -6.10
CA ASP A 44 -4.16 6.37 -7.41
C ASP A 44 -2.98 6.13 -8.39
N ILE A 45 -1.73 6.29 -7.93
CA ILE A 45 -0.54 5.98 -8.74
C ILE A 45 -0.52 4.50 -9.14
N LEU A 46 -0.83 3.58 -8.21
CA LEU A 46 -0.93 2.14 -8.49
C LEU A 46 -1.98 1.85 -9.56
N LYS A 47 -3.07 2.63 -9.60
CA LYS A 47 -4.16 2.49 -10.57
C LYS A 47 -3.83 3.08 -11.94
N THR A 48 -3.20 4.25 -11.98
CA THR A 48 -3.09 5.07 -13.21
C THR A 48 -1.78 4.91 -13.97
N ALA A 49 -0.68 4.46 -13.34
CA ALA A 49 0.61 4.36 -14.01
C ALA A 49 0.59 3.38 -15.21
N SER A 50 1.11 3.77 -16.36
CA SER A 50 1.07 2.92 -17.57
C SER A 50 2.05 1.73 -17.51
N ASN A 51 3.18 1.89 -16.83
CA ASN A 51 4.24 0.90 -16.74
C ASN A 51 5.04 1.00 -15.42
N ASN A 52 5.96 0.06 -15.19
CA ASN A 52 6.75 -0.01 -13.96
C ASN A 52 7.72 1.15 -13.77
N HIS A 53 8.22 1.76 -14.85
CA HIS A 53 9.12 2.91 -14.76
C HIS A 53 8.36 4.16 -14.34
N GLU A 54 7.22 4.43 -14.97
CA GLU A 54 6.34 5.55 -14.57
C GLU A 54 5.85 5.41 -13.13
N LEU A 55 5.45 4.19 -12.73
CA LEU A 55 5.03 3.89 -11.37
C LEU A 55 6.13 4.26 -10.37
N GLU A 56 7.35 3.75 -10.59
CA GLU A 56 8.49 3.97 -9.71
C GLU A 56 8.84 5.46 -9.60
N ASN A 57 8.90 6.18 -10.74
CA ASN A 57 9.18 7.61 -10.75
C ASN A 57 8.13 8.41 -9.96
N LYS A 58 6.84 8.14 -10.18
CA LYS A 58 5.76 8.82 -9.44
C LYS A 58 5.83 8.53 -7.94
N LEU A 59 6.13 7.28 -7.56
CA LEU A 59 6.27 6.90 -6.15
C LEU A 59 7.50 7.54 -5.48
N ILE A 60 8.63 7.63 -6.19
CA ILE A 60 9.83 8.32 -5.69
C ILE A 60 9.56 9.81 -5.46
N ILE A 61 8.87 10.47 -6.41
CA ILE A 61 8.48 11.88 -6.27
C ILE A 61 7.54 12.07 -5.09
N LEU A 62 6.58 11.16 -4.90
CA LEU A 62 5.56 11.28 -3.86
C LEU A 62 6.10 11.00 -2.44
N LEU A 63 6.89 9.93 -2.29
CA LEU A 63 7.29 9.39 -0.99
C LEU A 63 8.73 9.77 -0.61
N GLY A 64 9.52 10.24 -1.56
CA GLY A 64 10.95 10.47 -1.41
C GLY A 64 11.77 9.20 -1.61
N PHE A 65 13.01 9.39 -2.07
CA PHE A 65 13.95 8.29 -2.35
C PHE A 65 14.28 7.43 -1.13
N GLU A 66 14.21 8.01 0.08
CA GLU A 66 14.48 7.30 1.34
C GLU A 66 13.55 6.09 1.57
N GLN A 67 12.39 6.07 0.90
CA GLN A 67 11.40 5.00 1.02
C GLN A 67 11.58 3.88 -0.01
N PHE A 68 12.81 3.69 -0.50
CA PHE A 68 13.14 2.77 -1.59
C PHE A 68 12.61 1.34 -1.38
N GLU A 69 12.76 0.76 -0.18
CA GLU A 69 12.30 -0.62 0.08
C GLU A 69 10.76 -0.73 0.00
N PHE A 70 10.04 0.29 0.44
CA PHE A 70 8.59 0.34 0.32
C PHE A 70 8.16 0.53 -1.14
N ILE A 71 8.83 1.43 -1.88
CA ILE A 71 8.60 1.65 -3.32
C ILE A 71 8.84 0.37 -4.11
N LYS A 72 9.91 -0.36 -3.81
CA LYS A 72 10.23 -1.67 -4.41
C LYS A 72 9.12 -2.69 -4.15
N THR A 73 8.59 -2.72 -2.93
CA THR A 73 7.44 -3.57 -2.57
C THR A 73 6.19 -3.20 -3.37
N LEU A 74 5.86 -1.92 -3.45
CA LEU A 74 4.71 -1.42 -4.24
C LEU A 74 4.84 -1.76 -5.72
N ARG A 75 6.05 -1.65 -6.29
CA ARG A 75 6.34 -2.02 -7.67
C ARG A 75 6.23 -3.53 -7.90
N MET A 76 6.78 -4.34 -7.00
CA MET A 76 6.77 -5.80 -7.12
C MET A 76 5.36 -6.40 -6.99
N TYR A 77 4.55 -5.85 -6.09
CA TYR A 77 3.21 -6.37 -5.77
C TYR A 77 2.08 -5.45 -6.22
N ARG A 78 2.32 -4.60 -7.24
CA ARG A 78 1.41 -3.54 -7.70
C ARG A 78 -0.05 -3.97 -7.78
N GLN A 79 -0.33 -5.05 -8.53
CA GLN A 79 -1.70 -5.51 -8.77
C GLN A 79 -2.33 -6.11 -7.52
N MET A 80 -1.56 -6.86 -6.73
CA MET A 80 -2.04 -7.45 -5.50
C MET A 80 -2.44 -6.37 -4.50
N ILE A 81 -1.57 -5.39 -4.27
CA ILE A 81 -1.84 -4.27 -3.36
C ILE A 81 -3.04 -3.46 -3.84
N LEU A 82 -3.10 -3.12 -5.14
CA LEU A 82 -4.21 -2.37 -5.71
C LEU A 82 -5.55 -3.08 -5.52
N TYR A 83 -5.69 -4.32 -6.02
CA TYR A 83 -6.98 -4.99 -6.03
C TYR A 83 -7.41 -5.50 -4.66
N CYS A 84 -6.49 -5.98 -3.81
CA CYS A 84 -6.85 -6.35 -2.43
C CYS A 84 -7.31 -5.13 -1.63
N THR A 85 -6.65 -3.97 -1.78
CA THR A 85 -7.09 -2.74 -1.11
C THR A 85 -8.48 -2.29 -1.59
N LEU A 86 -8.72 -2.29 -2.90
CA LEU A 86 -10.02 -1.91 -3.47
C LEU A 86 -11.14 -2.86 -3.00
N LEU A 87 -10.90 -4.17 -3.02
CA LEU A 87 -11.85 -5.18 -2.57
C LEU A 87 -12.17 -5.00 -1.08
N ALA A 88 -11.15 -4.86 -0.23
CA ALA A 88 -11.35 -4.67 1.20
C ALA A 88 -12.12 -3.37 1.50
N ARG A 89 -11.84 -2.27 0.79
CA ARG A 89 -12.58 -1.01 0.96
C ARG A 89 -14.06 -1.14 0.56
N ALA A 90 -14.35 -1.84 -0.53
CA ALA A 90 -15.72 -2.10 -0.95
C ALA A 90 -16.48 -2.93 0.09
N GLN A 91 -15.86 -4.00 0.61
CA GLN A 91 -16.45 -4.84 1.68
C GLN A 91 -16.73 -4.04 2.95
N ASN A 92 -15.76 -3.28 3.45
CA ASN A 92 -15.95 -2.41 4.62
C ASN A 92 -17.09 -1.40 4.43
N THR A 93 -17.27 -0.89 3.21
CA THR A 93 -18.33 0.09 2.92
C THR A 93 -19.71 -0.56 2.94
N LEU A 94 -19.83 -1.78 2.42
CA LEU A 94 -21.07 -2.57 2.44
C LEU A 94 -21.44 -2.98 3.87
N GLU A 95 -20.50 -3.55 4.62
CA GLU A 95 -20.73 -3.97 6.02
C GLU A 95 -21.14 -2.79 6.90
N LYS A 96 -20.54 -1.62 6.68
CA LYS A 96 -20.92 -0.40 7.41
C LYS A 96 -22.34 0.04 7.09
N ALA A 97 -22.77 -0.04 5.84
CA ALA A 97 -24.12 0.32 5.43
C ALA A 97 -25.18 -0.61 6.05
N GLU A 98 -24.90 -1.92 6.15
CA GLU A 98 -25.80 -2.90 6.78
C GLU A 98 -25.97 -2.69 8.30
N ILE A 99 -24.98 -2.11 8.99
CA ILE A 99 -25.05 -1.82 10.43
C ILE A 99 -25.78 -0.49 10.70
N GLU A 100 -25.73 0.46 9.76
CA GLU A 100 -26.36 1.78 9.88
C GLU A 100 -27.86 1.77 9.53
N GLU A 101 -28.37 0.68 8.93
CA GLU A 101 -29.79 0.43 8.61
C GLU A 101 -30.56 -0.28 9.73
#